data_AF-A0A832P6I0-F1
#
_entry.id   AF-A0A832P6I0-F1
#
_cell.length_a   1.000
_cell.length_b   1.000
_cell.length_c   1.000
_cell.angle_alpha   90.00
_cell.angle_beta   90.00
_cell.angle_gamma   90.00
#
_symmetry.space_group_name_H-M   'P 1'
#
loop_
_entity.id
_entity.type
_entity.pdbx_description
1 polymer ?
#
loop_
_entity_poly.entity_id
_entity_poly.type
_entity_poly.pdbx_seq_one_letter_code
_entity_poly.pdbx_strand_id
1 'polypeptide(L)'
;MKFTNVTFGSRLIETITSGLYDGNLNCIREYVQNSIDSNAKNIDIFFENGRDLVIKDDGGGMSREELIHALGIGNSKKTGENIGWRGIGIWSGVPASERIVIITKAKRNKKLRIEISNNLIRKAFQSDKDALTILTDASGEIEELELGNDESFEDSHMTIIRLESILLSQRTFFSTKEITKYLSRVVPASFEASFSFAGEINAFLKKNGVYFPDVKIRFQNKRVHRAPYSSEFFYPELVKNEFYDKSNNLIAVGWFLTAKQNKGLKWPNGGIFFKKKGFTIGDEYLIRNYCQCTYNQWQYGEIHIVDDQILENAARNSFEYNSGKVHDLEELTGEFIKEIQNVNRYKSDKKGNRKYPSHPLLQGLKKHVDGGSEKVKKETFESEAKSEPEKSSNLNPTLEAKAKPEPEKSSNLNPTLEAKAKPEPEKSSNLNPTLEAKAKPEPESDLISKPESKSESKDVAEELDQSKIYRAKTTDEHLEATINNLPISVRKSVKRVSKKNWEHLELSITDPLKDILQRKTGLTHNEILKLTQDAYGWRDVNILKGSKSILAIDKNKEIRNARFGVLIYAFHDLFVNLYKHERGNDSFKWYEDLCEEERKRLLAEIYATVGLIYRLIENSEKY
;
A
#
# COMPACT_ATOMS: atom_id res chain seq x y z
N MET A 1 12.03 -40.82 9.36
CA MET A 1 10.99 -40.41 8.39
C MET A 1 11.68 -39.95 7.10
N LYS A 2 11.08 -40.14 5.93
CA LYS A 2 11.51 -39.52 4.67
C LYS A 2 10.31 -38.78 4.08
N PHE A 3 10.53 -37.55 3.60
CA PHE A 3 9.51 -36.76 2.92
C PHE A 3 9.39 -37.21 1.45
N THR A 4 8.19 -37.07 0.88
CA THR A 4 7.88 -37.40 -0.52
C THR A 4 7.14 -36.24 -1.18
N ASN A 5 6.97 -36.26 -2.50
CA ASN A 5 6.28 -35.19 -3.25
C ASN A 5 4.87 -34.90 -2.70
N VAL A 6 4.16 -35.94 -2.26
CA VAL A 6 2.82 -35.89 -1.63
C VAL A 6 2.81 -35.10 -0.30
N THR A 7 3.97 -34.82 0.30
CA THR A 7 4.07 -34.08 1.57
C THR A 7 4.06 -32.56 1.39
N PHE A 8 4.04 -32.05 0.15
CA PHE A 8 4.02 -30.62 -0.17
C PHE A 8 2.74 -30.23 -0.91
N GLY A 9 1.70 -29.87 -0.15
CA GLY A 9 0.40 -29.46 -0.69
C GLY A 9 0.39 -28.08 -1.36
N SER A 10 -0.67 -27.84 -2.15
CA SER A 10 -0.90 -26.65 -2.99
C SER A 10 -0.62 -25.29 -2.31
N ARG A 11 -0.92 -25.14 -1.01
CA ARG A 11 -0.64 -23.91 -0.22
C ARG A 11 0.84 -23.49 -0.18
N LEU A 12 1.80 -24.38 -0.41
CA LEU A 12 3.21 -23.99 -0.52
C LEU A 12 3.42 -23.06 -1.73
N ILE A 13 2.78 -23.37 -2.86
CA ILE A 13 2.86 -22.58 -4.09
C ILE A 13 2.16 -21.23 -3.92
N GLU A 14 1.01 -21.19 -3.25
CA GLU A 14 0.34 -19.95 -2.87
C GLU A 14 1.26 -19.05 -2.02
N THR A 15 1.91 -19.63 -1.00
CA THR A 15 2.77 -18.92 -0.06
C THR A 15 3.95 -18.24 -0.77
N ILE A 16 4.64 -18.96 -1.67
CA ILE A 16 5.82 -18.41 -2.37
C ILE A 16 5.47 -17.47 -3.54
N THR A 17 4.27 -17.56 -4.11
CA THR A 17 3.83 -16.72 -5.24
C THR A 17 3.08 -15.47 -4.78
N SER A 18 1.90 -15.65 -4.18
CA SER A 18 1.05 -14.57 -3.69
C SER A 18 1.50 -14.06 -2.32
N GLY A 19 1.82 -14.98 -1.39
CA GLY A 19 2.14 -14.64 0.00
C GLY A 19 3.42 -13.82 0.20
N LEU A 20 4.38 -13.89 -0.73
CA LEU A 20 5.61 -13.10 -0.70
C LEU A 20 5.58 -11.83 -1.57
N TYR A 21 4.65 -11.75 -2.54
CA TYR A 21 4.64 -10.71 -3.58
C TYR A 21 3.27 -10.03 -3.77
N ASP A 22 2.55 -9.79 -2.66
CA ASP A 22 1.21 -9.18 -2.70
C ASP A 22 1.19 -7.78 -3.35
N GLY A 23 0.36 -7.63 -4.40
CA GLY A 23 -0.10 -6.34 -4.92
C GLY A 23 0.98 -5.35 -5.40
N ASN A 24 2.15 -5.82 -5.86
CA ASN A 24 3.29 -4.92 -6.03
C ASN A 24 4.21 -5.16 -7.26
N LEU A 25 5.03 -4.14 -7.54
CA LEU A 25 6.00 -4.10 -8.63
C LEU A 25 7.32 -4.84 -8.31
N ASN A 26 7.43 -5.56 -7.20
CA ASN A 26 8.66 -6.28 -6.84
C ASN A 26 9.00 -7.39 -7.83
N CYS A 27 8.05 -7.91 -8.60
CA CYS A 27 8.39 -8.80 -9.70
C CYS A 27 9.32 -8.14 -10.73
N ILE A 28 9.11 -6.85 -11.05
CA ILE A 28 10.01 -6.08 -11.93
C ILE A 28 11.41 -5.97 -11.29
N ARG A 29 11.50 -5.82 -9.96
CA ARG A 29 12.78 -5.88 -9.23
C ARG A 29 13.44 -7.25 -9.37
N GLU A 30 12.72 -8.36 -9.17
CA GLU A 30 13.30 -9.70 -9.30
C GLU A 30 13.78 -9.99 -10.74
N TYR A 31 13.03 -9.56 -11.77
CA TYR A 31 13.47 -9.71 -13.17
C TYR A 31 14.70 -8.87 -13.48
N VAL A 32 14.72 -7.58 -13.09
CA VAL A 32 15.91 -6.72 -13.25
C VAL A 32 17.12 -7.27 -12.49
N GLN A 33 16.94 -7.89 -11.33
CA GLN A 33 18.01 -8.59 -10.61
C GLN A 33 18.52 -9.80 -11.39
N ASN A 34 17.64 -10.61 -11.98
CA ASN A 34 18.05 -11.75 -12.79
C ASN A 34 18.81 -11.33 -14.06
N SER A 35 18.41 -10.24 -14.71
CA SER A 35 19.16 -9.64 -15.83
C SER A 35 20.55 -9.12 -15.41
N ILE A 36 20.68 -8.54 -14.22
CA ILE A 36 21.98 -8.08 -13.71
C ILE A 36 22.88 -9.27 -13.32
N ASP A 37 22.32 -10.29 -12.65
CA ASP A 37 23.03 -11.54 -12.34
C ASP A 37 23.44 -12.29 -13.63
N SER A 38 22.71 -12.16 -14.75
CA SER A 38 23.08 -12.68 -16.08
C SER A 38 24.02 -11.76 -16.87
N ASN A 39 24.62 -10.76 -16.19
CA ASN A 39 25.61 -9.80 -16.70
C ASN A 39 25.12 -8.77 -17.74
N ALA A 40 23.80 -8.58 -17.91
CA ALA A 40 23.24 -7.60 -18.85
C ALA A 40 23.80 -6.18 -18.67
N LYS A 41 23.91 -5.44 -19.77
CA LYS A 41 24.31 -4.03 -19.86
C LYS A 41 23.17 -3.13 -20.29
N ASN A 42 22.13 -3.67 -20.94
CA ASN A 42 20.90 -2.99 -21.31
C ASN A 42 19.71 -3.81 -20.81
N ILE A 43 18.72 -3.12 -20.22
CA ILE A 43 17.45 -3.73 -19.84
C ILE A 43 16.34 -2.81 -20.31
N ASP A 44 15.54 -3.26 -21.28
CA ASP A 44 14.41 -2.55 -21.85
C ASP A 44 13.10 -3.05 -21.24
N ILE A 45 12.36 -2.16 -20.59
CA ILE A 45 11.07 -2.43 -19.99
C ILE A 45 10.00 -1.60 -20.71
N PHE A 46 8.95 -2.22 -21.23
CA PHE A 46 7.91 -1.50 -21.98
C PHE A 46 6.56 -2.22 -21.91
N PHE A 47 5.49 -1.49 -22.22
CA PHE A 47 4.17 -2.10 -22.43
C PHE A 47 3.95 -2.37 -23.90
N GLU A 48 3.76 -3.64 -24.24
CA GLU A 48 3.21 -4.07 -25.50
C GLU A 48 1.66 -4.11 -25.40
N ASN A 49 0.97 -3.76 -26.48
CA ASN A 49 -0.50 -3.77 -26.59
C ASN A 49 -1.26 -2.99 -25.48
N GLY A 50 -0.56 -2.12 -24.74
CA GLY A 50 -1.07 -1.41 -23.57
C GLY A 50 -1.41 -2.29 -22.35
N ARG A 51 -1.07 -3.59 -22.36
CA ARG A 51 -1.46 -4.56 -21.31
C ARG A 51 -0.41 -5.59 -20.94
N ASP A 52 0.57 -5.83 -21.80
CA ASP A 52 1.59 -6.86 -21.60
C ASP A 52 2.89 -6.16 -21.19
N LEU A 53 3.41 -6.41 -19.99
CA LEU A 53 4.68 -5.82 -19.56
C LEU A 53 5.83 -6.71 -20.02
N VAL A 54 6.67 -6.18 -20.91
CA VAL A 54 7.87 -6.85 -21.41
C VAL A 54 9.09 -6.33 -20.66
N ILE A 55 9.95 -7.24 -20.21
CA ILE A 55 11.30 -6.98 -19.69
C ILE A 55 12.26 -7.76 -20.62
N LYS A 56 13.08 -7.05 -21.39
CA LYS A 56 14.10 -7.63 -22.28
C LYS A 56 15.50 -7.22 -21.81
N ASP A 57 16.42 -8.17 -21.77
CA ASP A 57 17.84 -7.91 -21.47
C ASP A 57 18.79 -8.47 -22.54
N ASP A 58 20.02 -7.95 -22.53
CA ASP A 58 21.17 -8.45 -23.31
C ASP A 58 22.10 -9.33 -22.46
N GLY A 59 21.57 -9.98 -21.42
CA GLY A 59 22.30 -10.94 -20.59
C GLY A 59 22.62 -12.24 -21.33
N GLY A 60 23.39 -13.13 -20.70
CA GLY A 60 23.94 -14.34 -21.35
C GLY A 60 22.94 -15.37 -21.89
N GLY A 61 21.65 -15.24 -21.55
CA GLY A 61 20.60 -16.21 -21.88
C GLY A 61 20.65 -17.46 -21.01
N MET A 62 19.93 -18.51 -21.42
CA MET A 62 19.92 -19.84 -20.81
C MET A 62 19.89 -20.94 -21.89
N SER A 63 20.52 -22.08 -21.62
CA SER A 63 20.27 -23.35 -22.32
C SER A 63 18.90 -23.96 -21.93
N ARG A 64 18.54 -25.11 -22.53
CA ARG A 64 17.32 -25.85 -22.15
C ARG A 64 17.40 -26.35 -20.70
N GLU A 65 18.56 -26.84 -20.29
CA GLU A 65 18.86 -27.35 -18.95
C GLU A 65 18.88 -26.22 -17.91
N GLU A 66 19.44 -25.06 -18.29
CA GLU A 66 19.45 -23.87 -17.43
C GLU A 66 18.04 -23.28 -17.27
N LEU A 67 17.22 -23.24 -18.32
CA LEU A 67 15.82 -22.81 -18.25
C LEU A 67 14.99 -23.75 -17.36
N ILE A 68 15.11 -25.07 -17.53
CA ILE A 68 14.48 -26.08 -16.65
C ILE A 68 14.91 -25.87 -15.20
N HIS A 69 16.20 -25.60 -14.96
CA HIS A 69 16.72 -25.36 -13.62
C HIS A 69 16.22 -24.03 -13.01
N ALA A 70 16.12 -22.96 -13.80
CA ALA A 70 15.64 -21.65 -13.36
C ALA A 70 14.15 -21.64 -13.00
N LEU A 71 13.36 -22.51 -13.62
CA LEU A 71 11.97 -22.78 -13.24
C LEU A 71 11.86 -23.53 -11.89
N GLY A 72 12.95 -24.18 -11.44
CA GLY A 72 13.00 -24.87 -10.15
C GLY A 72 12.80 -23.93 -8.95
N ILE A 73 11.89 -24.31 -8.05
CA ILE A 73 11.57 -23.54 -6.84
C ILE A 73 12.59 -23.86 -5.74
N GLY A 74 13.17 -22.81 -5.14
CA GLY A 74 14.15 -22.89 -4.06
C GLY A 74 15.54 -23.41 -4.47
N ASN A 75 15.65 -24.04 -5.64
CA ASN A 75 16.85 -24.66 -6.18
C ASN A 75 17.78 -23.64 -6.85
N SER A 76 18.35 -22.73 -6.07
CA SER A 76 19.30 -21.73 -6.56
C SER A 76 20.74 -22.23 -6.55
N LYS A 77 21.42 -22.22 -7.71
CA LYS A 77 22.89 -22.36 -7.81
C LYS A 77 23.66 -21.07 -7.47
N LYS A 78 22.96 -19.94 -7.28
CA LYS A 78 23.60 -18.62 -7.10
C LYS A 78 24.23 -18.49 -5.71
N THR A 79 25.55 -18.27 -5.68
CA THR A 79 26.34 -17.97 -4.48
C THR A 79 26.01 -16.59 -3.90
N GLY A 80 26.46 -16.32 -2.66
CA GLY A 80 26.22 -15.06 -1.94
C GLY A 80 26.71 -13.78 -2.64
N GLU A 81 27.54 -13.87 -3.69
CA GLU A 81 27.94 -12.74 -4.53
C GLU A 81 26.78 -12.20 -5.40
N ASN A 82 25.83 -13.06 -5.78
CA ASN A 82 24.67 -12.73 -6.61
C ASN A 82 23.62 -11.90 -5.83
N ILE A 83 22.68 -11.30 -6.55
CA ILE A 83 21.62 -10.46 -5.96
C ILE A 83 20.34 -11.30 -5.70
N GLY A 84 20.01 -12.22 -6.61
CA GLY A 84 18.82 -13.09 -6.52
C GLY A 84 19.11 -14.49 -5.97
N TRP A 85 19.39 -14.65 -4.67
CA TRP A 85 19.83 -15.93 -4.09
C TRP A 85 18.72 -16.94 -3.73
N ARG A 86 17.47 -16.51 -3.52
CA ARG A 86 16.40 -17.35 -2.92
C ARG A 86 15.67 -18.35 -3.87
N GLY A 87 16.00 -18.38 -5.17
CA GLY A 87 15.47 -19.41 -6.09
C GLY A 87 13.95 -19.37 -6.36
N ILE A 88 13.29 -18.22 -6.22
CA ILE A 88 11.84 -18.06 -6.45
C ILE A 88 11.47 -16.88 -7.37
N GLY A 89 12.45 -16.07 -7.79
CA GLY A 89 12.20 -14.76 -8.43
C GLY A 89 11.41 -14.80 -9.74
N ILE A 90 11.51 -15.88 -10.53
CA ILE A 90 10.72 -16.05 -11.77
C ILE A 90 9.22 -16.14 -11.47
N TRP A 91 8.83 -16.75 -10.36
CA TRP A 91 7.43 -16.96 -9.98
C TRP A 91 6.77 -15.71 -9.37
N SER A 92 7.53 -14.63 -9.14
CA SER A 92 7.02 -13.37 -8.58
C SER A 92 6.00 -12.65 -9.48
N GLY A 93 5.95 -12.95 -10.79
CA GLY A 93 4.96 -12.41 -11.72
C GLY A 93 3.56 -13.06 -11.63
N VAL A 94 3.42 -14.18 -10.92
CA VAL A 94 2.17 -14.94 -10.77
C VAL A 94 1.01 -14.10 -10.19
N PRO A 95 1.18 -13.26 -9.14
CA PRO A 95 0.11 -12.36 -8.71
C PRO A 95 -0.18 -11.17 -9.64
N ALA A 96 0.65 -10.91 -10.68
CA ALA A 96 0.57 -9.70 -11.50
C ALA A 96 -0.17 -9.86 -12.86
N SER A 97 -0.12 -11.05 -13.47
CA SER A 97 -0.48 -11.26 -14.90
C SER A 97 -1.24 -12.57 -15.15
N GLU A 98 -1.98 -12.70 -16.25
CA GLU A 98 -2.66 -13.97 -16.61
C GLU A 98 -1.68 -15.07 -17.01
N ARG A 99 -0.58 -14.72 -17.67
CA ARG A 99 0.54 -15.60 -18.01
C ARG A 99 1.90 -14.95 -17.77
N ILE A 100 2.91 -15.77 -17.50
CA ILE A 100 4.31 -15.43 -17.78
C ILE A 100 4.70 -16.14 -19.08
N VAL A 101 5.39 -15.45 -19.99
CA VAL A 101 6.08 -16.09 -21.12
C VAL A 101 7.56 -15.77 -21.01
N ILE A 102 8.40 -16.81 -21.04
CA ILE A 102 9.85 -16.68 -21.04
C ILE A 102 10.35 -17.02 -22.44
N ILE A 103 11.11 -16.11 -23.04
CA ILE A 103 11.86 -16.36 -24.27
C ILE A 103 13.34 -16.14 -23.95
N THR A 104 14.21 -17.07 -24.33
CA THR A 104 15.64 -16.96 -24.04
C THR A 104 16.48 -17.54 -25.18
N LYS A 105 17.70 -17.04 -25.31
CA LYS A 105 18.70 -17.50 -26.29
C LYS A 105 20.06 -17.37 -25.62
N ALA A 106 20.79 -18.47 -25.48
CA ALA A 106 22.20 -18.45 -25.10
C ALA A 106 23.11 -18.60 -26.32
N LYS A 107 24.39 -18.22 -26.20
CA LYS A 107 25.40 -18.48 -27.24
C LYS A 107 25.51 -19.97 -27.56
N ARG A 108 25.63 -20.32 -28.84
CA ARG A 108 25.72 -21.70 -29.36
C ARG A 108 24.58 -22.63 -28.90
N ASN A 109 23.43 -22.05 -28.56
CA ASN A 109 22.21 -22.74 -28.14
C ASN A 109 21.03 -22.29 -29.00
N LYS A 110 19.99 -23.13 -29.02
CA LYS A 110 18.70 -22.80 -29.62
C LYS A 110 18.03 -21.62 -28.91
N LYS A 111 17.13 -20.93 -29.61
CA LYS A 111 16.20 -19.97 -29.02
C LYS A 111 15.02 -20.77 -28.47
N LEU A 112 14.67 -20.52 -27.21
CA LEU A 112 13.67 -21.30 -26.48
C LEU A 112 12.53 -20.40 -26.02
N ARG A 113 11.33 -20.98 -25.94
CA ARG A 113 10.12 -20.34 -25.40
C ARG A 113 9.39 -21.29 -24.46
N ILE A 114 8.78 -20.75 -23.41
CA ILE A 114 7.82 -21.46 -22.56
C ILE A 114 6.74 -20.49 -22.06
N GLU A 115 5.50 -20.96 -22.03
CA GLU A 115 4.37 -20.29 -21.39
C GLU A 115 4.08 -20.87 -19.99
N ILE A 116 3.64 -20.01 -19.08
CA ILE A 116 3.23 -20.37 -17.72
C ILE A 116 1.85 -19.74 -17.46
N SER A 117 0.86 -20.58 -17.19
CA SER A 117 -0.51 -20.19 -16.89
C SER A 117 -0.67 -19.85 -15.41
N ASN A 118 -0.39 -18.59 -15.07
CA ASN A 118 -0.60 -18.06 -13.72
C ASN A 118 -2.06 -18.21 -13.27
N ASN A 119 -3.01 -18.24 -14.21
CA ASN A 119 -4.43 -18.53 -13.95
C ASN A 119 -4.68 -19.93 -13.37
N LEU A 120 -3.89 -20.95 -13.74
CA LEU A 120 -3.97 -22.28 -13.14
C LEU A 120 -3.32 -22.27 -11.75
N ILE A 121 -2.11 -21.70 -11.63
CA ILE A 121 -1.38 -21.58 -10.35
C ILE A 121 -2.22 -20.87 -9.28
N ARG A 122 -2.84 -19.73 -9.63
CA ARG A 122 -3.72 -18.97 -8.71
C ARG A 122 -5.03 -19.66 -8.37
N LYS A 123 -5.49 -20.66 -9.13
CA LYS A 123 -6.70 -21.45 -8.77
C LYS A 123 -6.35 -22.69 -7.95
N ALA A 124 -5.11 -23.16 -8.02
CA ALA A 124 -4.70 -24.44 -7.48
C ALA A 124 -4.72 -24.54 -5.94
N PHE A 125 -4.74 -23.42 -5.20
CA PHE A 125 -4.91 -23.43 -3.74
C PHE A 125 -6.27 -23.99 -3.28
N GLN A 126 -7.25 -24.08 -4.20
CA GLN A 126 -8.55 -24.71 -3.99
C GLN A 126 -8.57 -26.20 -4.36
N SER A 127 -7.41 -26.80 -4.63
CA SER A 127 -7.28 -28.21 -5.04
C SER A 127 -6.34 -29.00 -4.14
N ASP A 128 -6.65 -30.29 -3.99
CA ASP A 128 -5.85 -31.29 -3.28
C ASP A 128 -4.64 -31.79 -4.10
N LYS A 129 -4.33 -31.14 -5.23
CA LYS A 129 -3.13 -31.46 -6.02
C LYS A 129 -1.87 -31.06 -5.26
N ASP A 130 -0.82 -31.86 -5.42
CA ASP A 130 0.50 -31.54 -4.90
C ASP A 130 1.18 -30.42 -5.71
N ALA A 131 2.18 -29.81 -5.10
CA ALA A 131 2.92 -28.69 -5.67
C ALA A 131 3.55 -28.98 -7.05
N LEU A 132 4.01 -30.21 -7.32
CA LEU A 132 4.65 -30.55 -8.59
C LEU A 132 3.62 -30.67 -9.71
N THR A 133 2.53 -31.42 -9.49
CA THR A 133 1.43 -31.56 -10.46
C THR A 133 0.87 -30.21 -10.88
N ILE A 134 0.70 -29.27 -9.95
CA ILE A 134 0.21 -27.91 -10.22
C ILE A 134 1.13 -27.14 -11.17
N LEU A 135 2.44 -27.26 -11.00
CA LEU A 135 3.42 -26.57 -11.84
C LEU A 135 3.53 -27.23 -13.22
N THR A 136 3.42 -28.55 -13.29
CA THR A 136 3.34 -29.30 -14.55
C THR A 136 2.10 -28.92 -15.35
N ASP A 137 0.91 -28.94 -14.74
CA ASP A 137 -0.35 -28.52 -15.38
C ASP A 137 -0.33 -27.07 -15.85
N ALA A 138 0.39 -26.20 -15.14
CA ALA A 138 0.47 -24.77 -15.44
C ALA A 138 1.56 -24.39 -16.44
N SER A 139 2.51 -25.27 -16.74
CA SER A 139 3.65 -24.96 -17.62
C SER A 139 3.47 -25.63 -18.98
N GLY A 140 3.61 -24.85 -20.06
CA GLY A 140 3.67 -25.38 -21.41
C GLY A 140 4.97 -26.15 -21.67
N GLU A 141 5.06 -26.79 -22.83
CA GLU A 141 6.32 -27.39 -23.28
C GLU A 141 7.37 -26.30 -23.57
N ILE A 142 8.66 -26.67 -23.52
CA ILE A 142 9.75 -25.79 -23.93
C ILE A 142 9.92 -25.92 -25.45
N GLU A 143 9.27 -25.00 -26.15
CA GLU A 143 9.31 -24.81 -27.61
C GLU A 143 10.71 -24.35 -28.06
N GLU A 144 11.12 -24.77 -29.26
CA GLU A 144 12.22 -24.11 -29.98
C GLU A 144 11.65 -23.08 -30.94
N LEU A 145 12.23 -21.89 -30.94
CA LEU A 145 11.92 -20.83 -31.89
C LEU A 145 13.01 -20.72 -32.96
N GLU A 146 12.60 -20.33 -34.16
CA GLU A 146 13.54 -19.85 -35.17
C GLU A 146 14.21 -18.54 -34.75
N LEU A 147 15.43 -18.35 -35.24
CA LEU A 147 16.18 -17.12 -35.03
C LEU A 147 15.53 -15.96 -35.81
N GLY A 148 15.56 -14.77 -35.23
CA GLY A 148 15.23 -13.55 -35.95
C GLY A 148 16.30 -13.22 -37.01
N ASN A 149 15.95 -12.41 -38.01
CA ASN A 149 16.86 -12.04 -39.11
C ASN A 149 18.21 -11.46 -38.63
N ASP A 150 18.21 -10.77 -37.49
CA ASP A 150 19.39 -10.14 -36.87
C ASP A 150 20.01 -10.99 -35.73
N GLU A 151 19.62 -12.26 -35.59
CA GLU A 151 20.07 -13.17 -34.52
C GLU A 151 20.95 -14.30 -35.06
N SER A 152 22.11 -14.53 -34.45
CA SER A 152 23.01 -15.65 -34.79
C SER A 152 22.93 -16.79 -33.77
N PHE A 153 23.26 -18.01 -34.21
CA PHE A 153 23.37 -19.16 -33.31
C PHE A 153 24.56 -19.00 -32.36
N GLU A 154 25.71 -18.60 -32.89
CA GLU A 154 26.99 -18.48 -32.20
C GLU A 154 26.99 -17.39 -31.12
N ASP A 155 26.54 -16.18 -31.47
CA ASP A 155 26.86 -14.97 -30.71
C ASP A 155 25.67 -14.23 -30.11
N SER A 156 24.46 -14.32 -30.68
CA SER A 156 23.31 -13.66 -30.06
C SER A 156 22.94 -14.33 -28.73
N HIS A 157 22.69 -13.50 -27.73
CA HIS A 157 22.13 -13.89 -26.44
C HIS A 157 21.13 -12.84 -25.93
N MET A 158 20.09 -13.29 -25.24
CA MET A 158 19.10 -12.44 -24.57
C MET A 158 18.21 -13.26 -23.62
N THR A 159 17.56 -12.58 -22.68
CA THR A 159 16.31 -13.08 -22.07
C THR A 159 15.19 -12.05 -22.20
N ILE A 160 13.98 -12.52 -22.41
CA ILE A 160 12.75 -11.74 -22.44
C ILE A 160 11.74 -12.39 -21.51
N ILE A 161 11.27 -11.64 -20.52
CA ILE A 161 10.13 -11.99 -19.67
C ILE A 161 8.94 -11.14 -20.11
N ARG A 162 7.81 -11.78 -20.42
CA ARG A 162 6.54 -11.11 -20.71
C ARG A 162 5.54 -11.45 -19.61
N LEU A 163 4.99 -10.42 -18.97
CA LEU A 163 3.84 -10.52 -18.07
C LEU A 163 2.59 -10.18 -18.88
N GLU A 164 1.96 -11.19 -19.47
CA GLU A 164 0.87 -11.01 -20.43
C GLU A 164 -0.49 -10.89 -19.74
N SER A 165 -1.33 -9.98 -20.24
CA SER A 165 -2.54 -9.50 -19.58
C SER A 165 -2.29 -9.17 -18.09
N ILE A 166 -1.72 -8.00 -17.80
CA ILE A 166 -1.69 -7.49 -16.43
C ILE A 166 -3.11 -7.41 -15.86
N LEU A 167 -3.31 -8.03 -14.69
CA LEU A 167 -4.62 -8.22 -14.07
C LEU A 167 -5.30 -6.88 -13.76
N LEU A 168 -6.63 -6.85 -13.87
CA LEU A 168 -7.42 -5.63 -13.67
C LEU A 168 -7.16 -4.97 -12.30
N SER A 169 -7.05 -5.78 -11.23
CA SER A 169 -6.72 -5.36 -9.87
C SER A 169 -5.31 -4.78 -9.71
N GLN A 170 -4.39 -5.04 -10.65
CA GLN A 170 -2.99 -4.64 -10.59
C GLN A 170 -2.67 -3.40 -11.44
N ARG A 171 -3.56 -2.99 -12.35
CA ARG A 171 -3.32 -1.89 -13.31
C ARG A 171 -3.00 -0.52 -12.67
N THR A 172 -3.44 -0.29 -11.44
CA THR A 172 -3.12 0.92 -10.67
C THR A 172 -1.62 1.01 -10.37
N PHE A 173 -1.03 -0.09 -9.89
CA PHE A 173 0.40 -0.24 -9.64
C PHE A 173 1.19 -0.31 -10.95
N PHE A 174 0.71 -1.11 -11.91
CA PHE A 174 1.29 -1.27 -13.25
C PHE A 174 0.92 -0.12 -14.20
N SER A 175 0.99 1.12 -13.72
CA SER A 175 0.85 2.32 -14.54
C SER A 175 2.22 2.90 -14.89
N THR A 176 2.34 3.55 -16.06
CA THR A 176 3.59 4.19 -16.51
C THR A 176 4.20 5.11 -15.45
N LYS A 177 3.36 5.83 -14.70
CA LYS A 177 3.76 6.73 -13.60
C LYS A 177 4.40 5.97 -12.44
N GLU A 178 3.72 4.94 -11.92
CA GLU A 178 4.19 4.24 -10.73
C GLU A 178 5.34 3.27 -11.05
N ILE A 179 5.39 2.65 -12.24
CA ILE A 179 6.56 1.89 -12.69
C ILE A 179 7.80 2.78 -12.84
N THR A 180 7.68 3.97 -13.44
CA THR A 180 8.81 4.93 -13.53
C THR A 180 9.33 5.28 -12.13
N LYS A 181 8.42 5.66 -11.22
CA LYS A 181 8.74 6.01 -9.82
C LYS A 181 9.36 4.84 -9.05
N TYR A 182 8.89 3.62 -9.28
CA TYR A 182 9.40 2.41 -8.64
C TYR A 182 10.82 2.08 -9.14
N LEU A 183 11.02 2.03 -10.45
CA LEU A 183 12.33 1.77 -11.06
C LEU A 183 13.37 2.78 -10.61
N SER A 184 13.11 4.09 -10.75
CA SER A 184 13.98 5.19 -10.30
C SER A 184 14.32 5.19 -8.81
N ARG A 185 13.68 4.34 -8.01
CA ARG A 185 13.90 4.22 -6.57
C ARG A 185 14.55 2.90 -6.17
N VAL A 186 14.17 1.79 -6.80
CA VAL A 186 14.49 0.44 -6.31
C VAL A 186 15.73 -0.16 -6.96
N VAL A 187 15.96 0.10 -8.25
CA VAL A 187 17.05 -0.54 -9.03
C VAL A 187 18.37 0.26 -8.94
N PRO A 188 19.53 -0.33 -9.28
CA PRO A 188 20.82 0.37 -9.34
C PRO A 188 20.95 1.27 -10.60
N ALA A 189 20.04 2.23 -10.75
CA ALA A 189 20.07 3.20 -11.84
C ALA A 189 21.13 4.29 -11.64
N SER A 190 21.67 4.83 -12.74
CA SER A 190 22.56 6.00 -12.75
C SER A 190 21.85 7.28 -12.27
N PHE A 191 22.57 8.22 -11.66
CA PHE A 191 22.04 9.57 -11.41
C PHE A 191 21.75 10.34 -12.72
N GLU A 192 20.95 11.41 -12.63
CA GLU A 192 20.83 12.41 -13.70
C GLU A 192 22.12 13.23 -13.87
N ALA A 193 22.39 13.70 -15.09
CA ALA A 193 23.55 14.54 -15.38
C ALA A 193 23.49 15.93 -14.69
N SER A 194 22.28 16.40 -14.37
CA SER A 194 22.02 17.64 -13.62
C SER A 194 22.29 17.52 -12.11
N PHE A 195 22.54 16.32 -11.58
CA PHE A 195 22.79 16.11 -10.15
C PHE A 195 24.29 16.19 -9.83
N SER A 196 24.75 17.40 -9.50
CA SER A 196 26.18 17.74 -9.33
C SER A 196 26.96 16.86 -8.34
N PHE A 197 26.30 16.25 -7.35
CA PHE A 197 26.95 15.38 -6.36
C PHE A 197 27.25 13.95 -6.88
N ALA A 198 26.73 13.58 -8.05
CA ALA A 198 26.81 12.21 -8.57
C ALA A 198 28.25 11.64 -8.61
N GLY A 199 29.22 12.44 -9.05
CA GLY A 199 30.62 12.04 -9.12
C GLY A 199 31.25 11.79 -7.75
N GLU A 200 31.01 12.70 -6.79
CA GLU A 200 31.54 12.59 -5.43
C GLU A 200 30.91 11.40 -4.66
N ILE A 201 29.59 11.23 -4.77
CA ILE A 201 28.86 10.10 -4.16
C ILE A 201 29.40 8.77 -4.73
N ASN A 202 29.50 8.64 -6.05
CA ASN A 202 29.98 7.41 -6.66
C ASN A 202 31.45 7.11 -6.29
N ALA A 203 32.30 8.15 -6.18
CA ALA A 203 33.69 7.99 -5.73
C ALA A 203 33.79 7.55 -4.26
N PHE A 204 32.98 8.13 -3.36
CA PHE A 204 32.90 7.77 -1.94
C PHE A 204 32.40 6.33 -1.74
N LEU A 205 31.33 5.95 -2.45
CA LEU A 205 30.80 4.58 -2.42
C LEU A 205 31.85 3.57 -2.90
N LYS A 206 32.51 3.84 -4.04
CA LYS A 206 33.57 2.98 -4.58
C LYS A 206 34.78 2.84 -3.64
N LYS A 207 35.21 3.94 -2.99
CA LYS A 207 36.31 3.92 -1.99
C LYS A 207 36.02 2.91 -0.87
N ASN A 208 34.78 2.85 -0.40
CA ASN A 208 34.37 2.08 0.77
C ASN A 208 33.69 0.75 0.40
N GLY A 209 34.11 0.11 -0.69
CA GLY A 209 33.69 -1.25 -1.05
C GLY A 209 32.29 -1.38 -1.65
N VAL A 210 31.54 -0.30 -1.84
CA VAL A 210 30.19 -0.36 -2.41
C VAL A 210 30.28 -0.42 -3.94
N TYR A 211 30.11 -1.63 -4.48
CA TYR A 211 30.06 -1.89 -5.91
C TYR A 211 28.66 -2.37 -6.34
N PHE A 212 28.22 -1.93 -7.51
CA PHE A 212 27.06 -2.46 -8.24
C PHE A 212 27.24 -2.21 -9.75
N PRO A 213 26.70 -3.08 -10.64
CA PRO A 213 26.94 -2.94 -12.07
C PRO A 213 26.33 -1.67 -12.69
N ASP A 214 27.06 -1.01 -13.60
CA ASP A 214 26.50 0.03 -14.47
C ASP A 214 25.63 -0.63 -15.54
N VAL A 215 24.32 -0.47 -15.42
CA VAL A 215 23.31 -1.09 -16.27
C VAL A 215 22.34 -0.05 -16.82
N LYS A 216 22.17 -0.05 -18.14
CA LYS A 216 21.32 0.91 -18.88
C LYS A 216 19.88 0.42 -18.87
N ILE A 217 19.20 0.63 -17.74
CA ILE A 217 17.78 0.35 -17.61
C ILE A 217 16.98 1.45 -18.31
N ARG A 218 16.05 1.06 -19.18
CA ARG A 218 15.12 1.94 -19.90
C ARG A 218 13.69 1.50 -19.62
N PHE A 219 12.79 2.47 -19.45
CA PHE A 219 11.35 2.24 -19.36
C PHE A 219 10.61 3.08 -20.42
N GLN A 220 9.80 2.44 -21.28
CA GLN A 220 9.15 3.06 -22.44
C GLN A 220 10.15 3.91 -23.26
N ASN A 221 11.28 3.29 -23.63
CA ASN A 221 12.44 3.86 -24.33
C ASN A 221 13.16 5.05 -23.64
N LYS A 222 12.73 5.47 -22.44
CA LYS A 222 13.39 6.53 -21.65
C LYS A 222 14.35 5.91 -20.63
N ARG A 223 15.56 6.44 -20.49
CA ARG A 223 16.53 5.96 -19.49
C ARG A 223 15.97 6.18 -18.08
N VAL A 224 16.06 5.16 -17.23
CA VAL A 224 15.75 5.28 -15.81
C VAL A 224 16.95 5.91 -15.12
N HIS A 225 16.71 7.00 -14.40
CA HIS A 225 17.69 7.62 -13.51
C HIS A 225 17.23 7.50 -12.06
N ARG A 226 18.17 7.37 -11.12
CA ARG A 226 17.87 7.43 -9.68
C ARG A 226 17.81 8.86 -9.17
N ALA A 227 16.95 9.08 -8.18
CA ALA A 227 16.81 10.36 -7.49
C ALA A 227 18.01 10.65 -6.55
N PRO A 228 18.30 11.92 -6.22
CA PRO A 228 17.65 13.14 -6.71
C PRO A 228 18.05 13.48 -8.15
N TYR A 229 17.19 14.22 -8.84
CA TYR A 229 17.42 14.66 -10.22
C TYR A 229 18.06 16.05 -10.32
N SER A 230 18.04 16.82 -9.22
CA SER A 230 18.55 18.19 -9.14
C SER A 230 19.15 18.46 -7.75
N SER A 231 20.27 19.18 -7.74
CA SER A 231 20.94 19.62 -6.50
C SER A 231 20.31 20.89 -5.88
N GLU A 232 19.38 21.55 -6.56
CA GLU A 232 18.90 22.89 -6.18
C GLU A 232 18.23 22.95 -4.79
N PHE A 233 17.63 21.83 -4.35
CA PHE A 233 16.90 21.72 -3.09
C PHE A 233 17.81 21.59 -1.86
N PHE A 234 19.09 21.26 -2.06
CA PHE A 234 20.02 20.85 -1.01
C PHE A 234 21.16 21.85 -0.82
N TYR A 235 21.67 21.96 0.41
CA TYR A 235 22.90 22.71 0.65
C TYR A 235 24.09 22.12 -0.13
N PRO A 236 25.06 22.95 -0.58
CA PRO A 236 26.20 22.52 -1.40
C PRO A 236 27.28 21.81 -0.56
N GLU A 237 26.87 20.81 0.22
CA GLU A 237 27.66 20.14 1.25
C GLU A 237 27.16 18.69 1.38
N LEU A 238 28.02 17.73 1.02
CA LEU A 238 27.68 16.31 1.03
C LEU A 238 28.17 15.65 2.33
N VAL A 239 27.23 15.31 3.22
CA VAL A 239 27.54 14.58 4.45
C VAL A 239 27.77 13.11 4.10
N LYS A 240 28.91 12.56 4.52
CA LYS A 240 29.36 11.19 4.27
C LYS A 240 29.70 10.55 5.60
N ASN A 241 29.13 9.39 5.91
CA ASN A 241 29.39 8.65 7.16
C ASN A 241 29.76 7.18 6.87
N GLU A 242 30.61 6.63 7.71
CA GLU A 242 31.06 5.24 7.67
C GLU A 242 30.66 4.61 9.01
N PHE A 243 29.80 3.58 8.99
CA PHE A 243 29.20 2.98 10.17
C PHE A 243 29.97 1.71 10.56
N TYR A 244 30.63 1.75 11.72
CA TYR A 244 31.46 0.64 12.24
C TYR A 244 30.78 -0.03 13.42
N ASP A 245 30.75 -1.38 13.45
CA ASP A 245 30.19 -2.16 14.57
C ASP A 245 31.05 -2.07 15.85
N LYS A 246 30.57 -2.67 16.94
CA LYS A 246 31.27 -2.69 18.23
C LYS A 246 32.63 -3.42 18.20
N SER A 247 32.96 -4.11 17.12
CA SER A 247 34.25 -4.77 16.85
C SER A 247 35.10 -4.01 15.81
N ASN A 248 34.70 -2.80 15.43
CA ASN A 248 35.34 -1.94 14.43
C ASN A 248 35.34 -2.52 12.98
N ASN A 249 34.36 -3.36 12.64
CA ASN A 249 34.10 -3.74 11.24
C ASN A 249 33.20 -2.70 10.58
N LEU A 250 33.50 -2.29 9.34
CA LEU A 250 32.61 -1.42 8.55
C LEU A 250 31.37 -2.22 8.13
N ILE A 251 30.18 -1.85 8.63
CA ILE A 251 28.91 -2.56 8.32
C ILE A 251 28.03 -1.82 7.31
N ALA A 252 28.12 -0.49 7.25
CA ALA A 252 27.38 0.32 6.29
C ALA A 252 28.09 1.65 5.94
N VAL A 253 27.72 2.23 4.80
CA VAL A 253 28.28 3.47 4.25
C VAL A 253 27.12 4.39 3.84
N GLY A 254 27.02 5.56 4.48
CA GLY A 254 25.91 6.50 4.28
C GLY A 254 26.32 7.80 3.60
N TRP A 255 25.51 8.30 2.66
CA TRP A 255 25.64 9.65 2.12
C TRP A 255 24.30 10.40 2.22
N PHE A 256 24.37 11.70 2.53
CA PHE A 256 23.20 12.51 2.88
C PHE A 256 23.33 13.96 2.41
N LEU A 257 22.21 14.50 1.91
CA LEU A 257 22.03 15.89 1.50
C LEU A 257 20.91 16.53 2.32
N THR A 258 21.15 17.73 2.85
CA THR A 258 20.20 18.43 3.73
C THR A 258 19.49 19.58 3.01
N ALA A 259 18.16 19.67 3.16
CA ALA A 259 17.32 20.63 2.47
C ALA A 259 17.59 22.11 2.85
N LYS A 260 17.63 22.98 1.82
CA LYS A 260 17.64 24.44 1.97
C LYS A 260 16.34 24.99 2.57
N GLN A 261 15.23 24.27 2.49
CA GLN A 261 13.91 24.73 2.94
C GLN A 261 13.55 24.18 4.32
N ASN A 262 12.82 24.96 5.14
CA ASN A 262 12.40 24.57 6.49
C ASN A 262 11.11 23.73 6.49
N LYS A 263 10.97 22.80 5.55
CA LYS A 263 9.83 21.87 5.41
C LYS A 263 10.31 20.53 4.86
N GLY A 264 9.60 19.45 5.17
CA GLY A 264 9.90 18.14 4.60
C GLY A 264 9.77 18.16 3.07
N LEU A 265 10.78 17.64 2.38
CA LEU A 265 10.74 17.40 0.94
C LEU A 265 9.98 16.10 0.68
N LYS A 266 9.14 16.10 -0.36
CA LYS A 266 8.50 14.87 -0.88
C LYS A 266 9.43 14.21 -1.90
N TRP A 267 9.17 12.95 -2.22
CA TRP A 267 9.74 12.29 -3.41
C TRP A 267 9.61 13.20 -4.65
N PRO A 268 10.67 13.36 -5.48
CA PRO A 268 11.94 12.63 -5.48
C PRO A 268 13.03 13.17 -4.54
N ASN A 269 12.78 14.24 -3.79
CA ASN A 269 13.84 15.01 -3.10
C ASN A 269 13.91 14.82 -1.58
N GLY A 270 13.16 13.87 -1.00
CA GLY A 270 13.22 13.56 0.43
C GLY A 270 13.01 12.09 0.73
N GLY A 271 13.68 11.59 1.78
CA GLY A 271 13.73 10.18 2.16
C GLY A 271 15.17 9.69 2.32
N ILE A 272 15.40 8.80 3.29
CA ILE A 272 16.67 8.09 3.45
C ILE A 272 16.38 6.61 3.22
N PHE A 273 17.15 5.99 2.32
CA PHE A 273 16.88 4.66 1.80
C PHE A 273 18.00 3.69 2.16
N PHE A 274 17.66 2.52 2.69
CA PHE A 274 18.63 1.44 2.82
C PHE A 274 18.89 0.80 1.46
N LYS A 275 20.15 0.50 1.18
CA LYS A 275 20.65 -0.05 -0.08
C LYS A 275 21.53 -1.27 0.19
N LYS A 276 21.49 -2.28 -0.68
CA LYS A 276 22.45 -3.39 -0.71
C LYS A 276 22.64 -3.82 -2.17
N LYS A 277 23.89 -3.93 -2.63
CA LYS A 277 24.24 -4.15 -4.06
C LYS A 277 23.50 -3.17 -5.01
N GLY A 278 23.34 -1.93 -4.57
CA GLY A 278 22.62 -0.85 -5.27
C GLY A 278 21.07 -0.94 -5.27
N PHE A 279 20.48 -2.08 -4.88
CA PHE A 279 19.04 -2.24 -4.74
C PHE A 279 18.51 -1.69 -3.41
N THR A 280 17.29 -1.17 -3.41
CA THR A 280 16.64 -0.64 -2.19
C THR A 280 16.00 -1.74 -1.35
N ILE A 281 16.26 -1.68 -0.04
CA ILE A 281 15.59 -2.46 0.99
C ILE A 281 14.51 -1.56 1.60
N GLY A 282 13.25 -2.03 1.63
CA GLY A 282 12.13 -1.27 2.17
C GLY A 282 11.79 0.00 1.39
N ASP A 283 11.49 1.07 2.13
CA ASP A 283 10.87 2.30 1.63
C ASP A 283 11.42 3.58 2.31
N GLU A 284 10.81 4.74 2.06
CA GLU A 284 11.18 6.01 2.72
C GLU A 284 10.69 6.13 4.18
N TYR A 285 10.13 5.05 4.72
CA TYR A 285 9.59 4.94 6.07
C TYR A 285 10.37 3.91 6.92
N LEU A 286 11.08 2.94 6.35
CA LEU A 286 11.92 1.97 7.07
C LEU A 286 12.90 2.64 8.05
N ILE A 287 13.54 3.74 7.63
CA ILE A 287 14.45 4.54 8.49
C ILE A 287 13.78 5.13 9.76
N ARG A 288 12.44 5.16 9.82
CA ARG A 288 11.67 5.61 11.00
C ARG A 288 11.65 4.56 12.11
N ASN A 289 11.83 3.28 11.77
CA ASN A 289 11.97 2.22 12.77
C ASN A 289 13.33 2.32 13.48
N TYR A 290 14.32 2.93 12.81
CA TYR A 290 15.72 3.02 13.22
C TYR A 290 15.96 4.31 14.02
N CYS A 291 15.37 5.46 13.64
CA CYS A 291 15.48 6.68 14.44
C CYS A 291 14.48 6.72 15.60
N GLN A 292 14.98 6.72 16.85
CA GLN A 292 14.20 7.05 18.06
C GLN A 292 13.85 8.55 18.15
N CYS A 293 13.33 9.11 17.05
CA CYS A 293 13.11 10.53 16.84
C CYS A 293 11.89 10.79 15.95
N THR A 294 11.29 11.99 16.04
CA THR A 294 10.31 12.42 15.03
C THR A 294 11.04 12.69 13.71
N TYR A 295 11.10 11.68 12.84
CA TYR A 295 11.76 11.77 11.54
C TYR A 295 10.91 12.56 10.53
N ASN A 296 11.49 13.65 10.02
CA ASN A 296 10.99 14.45 8.91
C ASN A 296 11.88 14.26 7.69
N GLN A 297 11.31 14.27 6.48
CA GLN A 297 12.06 14.11 5.23
C GLN A 297 12.78 15.43 4.82
N TRP A 298 13.62 15.98 5.71
CA TRP A 298 14.50 17.11 5.44
C TRP A 298 15.81 16.70 4.75
N GLN A 299 16.11 15.40 4.73
CA GLN A 299 17.25 14.82 4.04
C GLN A 299 16.79 14.02 2.82
N TYR A 300 17.64 13.99 1.79
CA TYR A 300 17.75 12.84 0.91
C TYR A 300 19.04 12.09 1.22
N GLY A 301 19.05 10.76 1.17
CA GLY A 301 20.27 9.98 1.30
C GLY A 301 20.10 8.48 1.06
N GLU A 302 21.22 7.78 0.96
CA GLU A 302 21.25 6.32 0.94
C GLU A 302 22.21 5.79 2.01
N ILE A 303 21.86 4.67 2.63
CA ILE A 303 22.72 3.90 3.54
C ILE A 303 22.97 2.54 2.89
N HIS A 304 24.17 2.34 2.36
CA HIS A 304 24.58 1.11 1.68
C HIS A 304 25.15 0.13 2.69
N ILE A 305 24.51 -1.02 2.84
CA ILE A 305 24.98 -2.13 3.66
C ILE A 305 26.11 -2.83 2.92
N VAL A 306 27.23 -3.05 3.59
CA VAL A 306 28.42 -3.72 3.07
C VAL A 306 28.75 -5.02 3.81
N ASP A 307 28.13 -5.28 4.97
CA ASP A 307 28.27 -6.54 5.69
C ASP A 307 27.28 -7.60 5.18
N ASP A 308 27.79 -8.73 4.68
CA ASP A 308 26.95 -9.82 4.18
C ASP A 308 26.20 -10.57 5.30
N GLN A 309 26.57 -10.42 6.58
CA GLN A 309 25.83 -10.96 7.73
C GLN A 309 24.59 -10.12 8.10
N ILE A 310 24.41 -8.96 7.48
CA ILE A 310 23.18 -8.16 7.57
C ILE A 310 22.28 -8.56 6.40
N LEU A 311 21.43 -9.56 6.64
CA LEU A 311 20.55 -10.14 5.63
C LEU A 311 19.24 -9.36 5.47
N GLU A 312 18.83 -9.19 4.22
CA GLU A 312 17.52 -8.66 3.85
C GLU A 312 16.46 -9.78 3.84
N ASN A 313 15.26 -9.50 4.36
CA ASN A 313 14.19 -10.50 4.50
C ASN A 313 13.60 -10.95 3.15
N ALA A 314 12.72 -11.95 3.14
CA ALA A 314 12.20 -12.57 1.90
C ALA A 314 11.54 -11.57 0.92
N ALA A 315 10.74 -10.61 1.42
CA ALA A 315 10.15 -9.55 0.60
C ALA A 315 11.15 -8.44 0.23
N ARG A 316 12.32 -8.41 0.87
CA ARG A 316 13.31 -7.32 0.96
C ARG A 316 12.69 -5.98 1.37
N ASN A 317 11.72 -6.01 2.29
CA ASN A 317 11.10 -4.81 2.86
C ASN A 317 11.68 -4.42 4.23
N SER A 318 12.47 -5.30 4.87
CA SER A 318 13.24 -5.03 6.08
C SER A 318 14.45 -6.00 6.16
N PHE A 319 15.20 -5.94 7.25
CA PHE A 319 16.30 -6.85 7.58
C PHE A 319 15.80 -8.07 8.39
N GLU A 320 16.62 -9.12 8.45
CA GLU A 320 16.37 -10.30 9.29
C GLU A 320 17.04 -10.14 10.67
N TYR A 321 16.23 -10.14 11.73
CA TYR A 321 16.68 -9.96 13.13
C TYR A 321 17.33 -11.22 13.74
N ASN A 322 18.01 -12.01 12.91
CA ASN A 322 18.69 -13.25 13.30
C ASN A 322 20.18 -13.06 13.65
N SER A 323 20.75 -11.88 13.39
CA SER A 323 22.12 -11.52 13.79
C SER A 323 22.15 -10.22 14.61
N GLY A 324 23.07 -10.14 15.59
CA GLY A 324 23.24 -8.95 16.44
C GLY A 324 23.66 -7.69 15.66
N LYS A 325 24.22 -7.85 14.46
CA LYS A 325 24.65 -6.75 13.59
C LYS A 325 23.49 -5.88 13.08
N VAL A 326 22.26 -6.39 13.06
CA VAL A 326 21.08 -5.56 12.77
C VAL A 326 20.78 -4.58 13.91
N HIS A 327 20.99 -4.99 15.18
CA HIS A 327 20.87 -4.07 16.32
C HIS A 327 21.98 -2.99 16.29
N ASP A 328 23.23 -3.37 15.98
CA ASP A 328 24.31 -2.38 15.81
C ASP A 328 23.99 -1.39 14.69
N LEU A 329 23.44 -1.85 13.56
CA LEU A 329 22.96 -0.98 12.47
C LEU A 329 21.83 -0.05 12.93
N GLU A 330 20.84 -0.55 13.69
CA GLU A 330 19.74 0.25 14.26
C GLU A 330 20.24 1.33 15.21
N GLU A 331 21.13 0.99 16.13
CA GLU A 331 21.75 1.92 17.09
C GLU A 331 22.55 3.01 16.38
N LEU A 332 23.54 2.62 15.56
CA LEU A 332 24.47 3.54 14.90
C LEU A 332 23.78 4.47 13.88
N THR A 333 22.83 3.94 13.10
CA THR A 333 22.07 4.79 12.16
C THR A 333 21.02 5.63 12.88
N GLY A 334 20.37 5.12 13.92
CA GLY A 334 19.41 5.85 14.73
C GLY A 334 20.02 7.09 15.40
N GLU A 335 21.21 6.96 15.97
CA GLU A 335 21.95 8.09 16.53
C GLU A 335 22.39 9.10 15.47
N PHE A 336 22.94 8.65 14.35
CA PHE A 336 23.38 9.56 13.29
C PHE A 336 22.22 10.31 12.63
N ILE A 337 21.06 9.65 12.42
CA ILE A 337 19.87 10.31 11.87
C ILE A 337 19.25 11.28 12.88
N LYS A 338 19.31 10.99 14.18
CA LYS A 338 18.92 11.94 15.24
C LYS A 338 19.76 13.22 15.17
N GLU A 339 21.07 13.13 14.95
CA GLU A 339 21.94 14.30 14.79
C GLU A 339 21.75 15.05 13.47
N ILE A 340 21.57 14.38 12.32
CA ILE A 340 21.30 15.09 11.06
C ILE A 340 19.92 15.79 11.07
N GLN A 341 18.93 15.21 11.76
CA GLN A 341 17.65 15.87 12.03
C GLN A 341 17.82 17.10 12.96
N ASN A 342 18.79 17.08 13.88
CA ASN A 342 19.07 18.21 14.75
C ASN A 342 19.61 19.44 14.00
N VAL A 343 20.27 19.28 12.84
CA VAL A 343 20.67 20.39 11.94
C VAL A 343 19.44 21.20 11.50
N ASN A 344 18.39 20.54 11.03
CA ASN A 344 17.15 21.21 10.63
C ASN A 344 16.38 21.72 11.84
N ARG A 345 16.34 20.98 12.96
CA ARG A 345 15.66 21.42 14.19
C ARG A 345 16.29 22.69 14.77
N TYR A 346 17.60 22.85 14.68
CA TYR A 346 18.30 24.11 15.01
C TYR A 346 17.78 25.26 14.14
N LYS A 347 17.79 25.08 12.82
CA LYS A 347 17.27 26.06 11.85
C LYS A 347 15.79 26.41 12.05
N SER A 348 14.96 25.46 12.49
CA SER A 348 13.55 25.71 12.79
C SER A 348 13.31 26.51 14.08
N ASP A 349 14.31 26.64 14.96
CA ASP A 349 14.13 27.24 16.28
C ASP A 349 14.24 28.77 16.24
N LYS A 350 13.09 29.42 16.01
CA LYS A 350 12.94 30.89 16.10
C LYS A 350 13.38 31.51 17.43
N LYS A 351 13.53 30.71 18.51
CA LYS A 351 13.96 31.20 19.84
C LYS A 351 15.46 31.04 20.11
N GLY A 352 16.20 30.31 19.26
CA GLY A 352 17.64 30.10 19.43
C GLY A 352 18.05 29.28 20.67
N ASN A 353 17.12 28.50 21.24
CA ASN A 353 17.37 27.69 22.44
C ASN A 353 18.10 26.38 22.13
N ARG A 354 17.97 25.86 20.90
CA ARG A 354 18.70 24.68 20.44
C ARG A 354 20.16 25.01 20.16
N LYS A 355 21.06 24.13 20.60
CA LYS A 355 22.46 24.11 20.16
C LYS A 355 22.55 23.46 18.78
N TYR A 356 23.58 23.84 18.00
CA TYR A 356 23.91 23.12 16.77
C TYR A 356 24.52 21.75 17.11
N PRO A 357 24.30 20.69 16.31
CA PRO A 357 24.94 19.38 16.50
C PRO A 357 26.45 19.48 16.68
N SER A 358 27.02 18.75 17.64
CA SER A 358 28.48 18.71 17.86
C SER A 358 29.20 17.71 16.94
N HIS A 359 28.45 16.85 16.23
CA HIS A 359 29.01 15.80 15.38
C HIS A 359 29.98 16.39 14.31
N PRO A 360 31.24 15.90 14.19
CA PRO A 360 32.24 16.51 13.29
C PRO A 360 31.78 16.60 11.83
N LEU A 361 31.19 15.51 11.30
CA LEU A 361 30.67 15.43 9.93
C LEU A 361 29.54 16.42 9.60
N LEU A 362 28.95 17.09 10.61
CA LEU A 362 27.86 18.05 10.43
C LEU A 362 28.33 19.52 10.52
N GLN A 363 29.60 19.78 10.87
CA GLN A 363 30.11 21.16 11.01
C GLN A 363 30.19 21.89 9.66
N GLY A 364 30.43 21.17 8.55
CA GLY A 364 30.41 21.73 7.20
C GLY A 364 29.08 22.41 6.86
N LEU A 365 27.95 21.83 7.30
CA LEU A 365 26.61 22.38 7.09
C LEU A 365 26.36 23.68 7.86
N LYS A 366 27.08 23.96 8.96
CA LYS A 366 26.79 25.08 9.87
C LYS A 366 26.83 26.42 9.15
N LYS A 367 27.89 26.67 8.36
CA LYS A 367 28.06 27.89 7.55
C LYS A 367 26.88 28.19 6.63
N HIS A 368 26.18 27.16 6.15
CA HIS A 368 25.04 27.28 5.24
C HIS A 368 23.69 27.41 5.95
N VAL A 369 23.57 26.84 7.16
CA VAL A 369 22.39 27.00 8.01
C VAL A 369 22.34 28.40 8.62
N ASP A 370 23.48 28.88 9.14
CA ASP A 370 23.59 30.20 9.76
C ASP A 370 23.37 31.31 8.70
N GLY A 371 24.17 31.35 7.63
CA GLY A 371 24.01 32.36 6.57
C GLY A 371 22.70 32.24 5.77
N GLY A 372 22.08 31.06 5.75
CA GLY A 372 20.73 30.88 5.22
C GLY A 372 19.63 31.49 6.09
N SER A 373 19.89 31.74 7.38
CA SER A 373 18.93 32.33 8.31
C SER A 373 18.87 33.85 8.22
N GLU A 374 19.94 34.50 7.76
CA GLU A 374 20.00 35.97 7.60
C GLU A 374 19.22 36.47 6.39
N LYS A 375 19.31 35.78 5.24
CA LYS A 375 18.52 36.13 4.04
C LYS A 375 17.01 36.04 4.30
N VAL A 376 16.55 34.99 4.96
CA VAL A 376 15.12 34.81 5.28
C VAL A 376 14.61 35.92 6.21
N LYS A 377 15.42 36.38 7.19
CA LYS A 377 15.07 37.56 7.99
C LYS A 377 14.87 38.79 7.11
N LYS A 378 15.80 39.06 6.19
CA LYS A 378 15.75 40.22 5.30
C LYS A 378 14.51 40.21 4.39
N GLU A 379 14.24 39.08 3.74
CA GLU A 379 13.05 38.88 2.89
C GLU A 379 11.73 39.01 3.69
N THR A 380 11.71 38.60 4.96
CA THR A 380 10.53 38.77 5.84
C THR A 380 10.30 40.25 6.16
N PHE A 381 11.33 40.98 6.62
CA PHE A 381 11.25 42.41 6.91
C PHE A 381 10.83 43.25 5.69
N GLU A 382 11.35 42.94 4.50
CA GLU A 382 10.98 43.62 3.24
C GLU A 382 9.55 43.30 2.76
N SER A 383 8.93 42.23 3.29
CA SER A 383 7.52 41.89 3.03
C SER A 383 6.56 42.55 4.02
N GLU A 384 6.90 42.58 5.32
CA GLU A 384 6.09 43.21 6.37
C GLU A 384 6.04 44.74 6.20
N ALA A 385 7.13 45.36 5.74
CA ALA A 385 7.19 46.79 5.41
C ALA A 385 6.36 47.23 4.19
N LYS A 386 5.59 46.32 3.56
CA LYS A 386 4.72 46.59 2.41
C LYS A 386 3.23 46.29 2.65
N SER A 387 2.84 46.03 3.91
CA SER A 387 1.50 45.53 4.23
C SER A 387 0.77 46.29 5.35
N GLU A 388 0.96 47.60 5.47
CA GLU A 388 0.09 48.48 6.27
C GLU A 388 -0.86 49.30 5.37
N PRO A 389 -2.19 49.14 5.49
CA PRO A 389 -3.18 50.02 4.88
C PRO A 389 -3.80 50.98 5.92
N GLU A 390 -3.69 52.29 5.67
CA GLU A 390 -4.39 53.31 6.46
C GLU A 390 -5.93 53.23 6.28
N LYS A 391 -6.68 53.78 7.24
CA LYS A 391 -8.16 53.70 7.28
C LYS A 391 -8.85 55.07 7.34
N SER A 392 -9.34 55.55 6.19
CA SER A 392 -10.44 56.53 6.05
C SER A 392 -10.78 56.69 4.55
N SER A 393 -11.97 57.11 4.11
CA SER A 393 -13.32 57.03 4.68
C SER A 393 -14.37 57.18 3.55
N ASN A 394 -15.62 56.79 3.78
CA ASN A 394 -16.71 56.75 2.78
C ASN A 394 -16.93 58.04 1.96
N LEU A 395 -17.44 57.93 0.72
CA LEU A 395 -18.76 58.46 0.30
C LEU A 395 -19.11 58.23 -1.20
N ASN A 396 -20.15 57.40 -1.43
CA ASN A 396 -21.23 57.45 -2.45
C ASN A 396 -20.97 57.76 -3.97
N PRO A 397 -21.95 57.45 -4.87
CA PRO A 397 -21.64 57.14 -6.26
C PRO A 397 -22.46 57.89 -7.36
N THR A 398 -22.22 57.46 -8.61
CA THR A 398 -23.13 57.45 -9.80
C THR A 398 -23.06 58.60 -10.82
N LEU A 399 -23.21 58.16 -12.09
CA LEU A 399 -23.79 58.81 -13.28
C LEU A 399 -22.90 59.33 -14.44
N GLU A 400 -23.43 58.99 -15.62
CA GLU A 400 -23.28 59.57 -16.96
C GLU A 400 -22.02 59.34 -17.81
N ALA A 401 -22.24 59.41 -19.13
CA ALA A 401 -21.41 58.83 -20.17
C ALA A 401 -21.32 59.75 -21.40
N LYS A 402 -20.36 59.48 -22.31
CA LYS A 402 -20.46 59.96 -23.71
C LYS A 402 -19.55 59.22 -24.71
N ALA A 403 -20.11 59.06 -25.91
CA ALA A 403 -19.48 59.00 -27.24
C ALA A 403 -18.52 57.84 -27.63
N LYS A 404 -19.05 57.02 -28.56
CA LYS A 404 -18.40 56.26 -29.65
C LYS A 404 -17.53 57.16 -30.59
N PRO A 405 -16.72 56.66 -31.57
CA PRO A 405 -16.99 55.45 -32.37
C PRO A 405 -15.82 54.54 -32.81
N GLU A 406 -16.21 53.40 -33.40
CA GLU A 406 -15.41 52.49 -34.25
C GLU A 406 -15.43 53.00 -35.72
N PRO A 407 -14.72 52.36 -36.68
CA PRO A 407 -15.42 51.31 -37.46
C PRO A 407 -14.56 50.15 -38.04
N GLU A 408 -15.19 48.96 -38.13
CA GLU A 408 -15.06 47.93 -39.20
C GLU A 408 -13.71 47.16 -39.36
N LYS A 409 -13.63 45.90 -39.86
CA LYS A 409 -14.56 44.86 -40.43
C LYS A 409 -13.89 43.46 -40.18
N SER A 410 -14.40 42.24 -40.41
CA SER A 410 -15.56 41.62 -41.10
C SER A 410 -15.77 40.19 -40.49
N SER A 411 -16.97 39.59 -40.36
CA SER A 411 -17.77 38.77 -41.34
C SER A 411 -16.99 37.59 -41.98
N ASN A 412 -17.43 36.31 -42.06
CA ASN A 412 -18.74 35.60 -41.94
C ASN A 412 -18.51 34.16 -41.36
N LEU A 413 -19.38 33.50 -40.56
CA LEU A 413 -20.73 32.91 -40.75
C LEU A 413 -20.84 31.60 -41.59
N ASN A 414 -20.91 30.43 -40.91
CA ASN A 414 -22.05 29.45 -40.77
C ASN A 414 -22.97 29.06 -41.98
N PRO A 415 -23.81 27.97 -41.91
CA PRO A 415 -23.78 26.67 -41.17
C PRO A 415 -24.41 25.46 -41.96
N THR A 416 -24.97 24.44 -41.26
CA THR A 416 -26.00 23.40 -41.70
C THR A 416 -25.50 22.20 -42.56
N LEU A 417 -26.07 20.96 -42.61
CA LEU A 417 -27.34 20.27 -42.24
C LEU A 417 -27.05 18.86 -41.58
N GLU A 418 -27.80 18.34 -40.59
CA GLU A 418 -28.94 17.34 -40.62
C GLU A 418 -28.70 15.93 -41.24
N ALA A 419 -29.30 14.79 -40.81
CA ALA A 419 -30.11 14.42 -39.61
C ALA A 419 -30.44 12.89 -39.50
N LYS A 420 -30.83 12.40 -38.28
CA LYS A 420 -31.68 11.20 -37.93
C LYS A 420 -31.18 9.79 -38.38
N ALA A 421 -31.56 8.64 -37.80
CA ALA A 421 -32.73 8.24 -36.98
C ALA A 421 -32.48 7.02 -36.03
N LYS A 422 -33.48 6.66 -35.20
CA LYS A 422 -33.64 5.38 -34.46
C LYS A 422 -34.72 4.50 -35.14
N PRO A 423 -34.79 3.18 -34.91
CA PRO A 423 -35.98 2.64 -34.20
C PRO A 423 -35.74 1.39 -33.30
N GLU A 424 -36.84 0.95 -32.67
CA GLU A 424 -37.13 -0.24 -31.83
C GLU A 424 -38.63 -0.58 -32.08
N PRO A 425 -39.26 -1.66 -31.57
CA PRO A 425 -38.82 -3.03 -31.20
C PRO A 425 -39.76 -4.13 -31.80
N GLU A 426 -39.65 -5.42 -31.44
CA GLU A 426 -40.81 -6.37 -31.47
C GLU A 426 -40.69 -7.63 -30.56
N LYS A 427 -41.62 -8.62 -30.65
CA LYS A 427 -41.97 -9.61 -29.59
C LYS A 427 -42.12 -11.09 -30.06
N SER A 428 -42.41 -11.99 -29.09
CA SER A 428 -42.96 -13.39 -29.19
C SER A 428 -41.94 -14.56 -29.25
N SER A 429 -42.22 -15.80 -28.79
CA SER A 429 -43.20 -16.35 -27.81
C SER A 429 -42.91 -17.83 -27.43
N ASN A 430 -43.31 -18.25 -26.21
CA ASN A 430 -43.64 -19.60 -25.68
C ASN A 430 -43.11 -20.91 -26.33
N LEU A 431 -42.57 -21.83 -25.50
CA LEU A 431 -43.18 -23.15 -25.18
C LEU A 431 -42.41 -23.94 -24.08
N ASN A 432 -43.03 -25.01 -23.55
CA ASN A 432 -42.57 -25.96 -22.50
C ASN A 432 -42.75 -27.43 -23.05
N PRO A 433 -42.55 -28.60 -22.38
CA PRO A 433 -42.53 -28.89 -20.92
C PRO A 433 -41.62 -30.06 -20.35
N THR A 434 -41.64 -30.24 -19.01
CA THR A 434 -41.57 -31.51 -18.18
C THR A 434 -40.42 -32.54 -18.23
N LEU A 435 -39.97 -32.96 -17.02
CA LEU A 435 -39.91 -34.33 -16.40
C LEU A 435 -39.28 -34.16 -14.97
N GLU A 436 -39.87 -34.53 -13.82
CA GLU A 436 -40.05 -35.86 -13.18
C GLU A 436 -38.76 -36.69 -12.94
N ALA A 437 -38.50 -37.38 -11.80
CA ALA A 437 -39.09 -37.44 -10.44
C ALA A 437 -38.21 -38.30 -9.46
N LYS A 438 -38.62 -38.47 -8.18
CA LYS A 438 -38.13 -39.41 -7.10
C LYS A 438 -36.88 -38.99 -6.28
N ALA A 439 -36.62 -39.44 -5.03
CA ALA A 439 -37.47 -39.91 -3.89
C ALA A 439 -36.63 -40.13 -2.57
N LYS A 440 -37.28 -39.96 -1.38
CA LYS A 440 -37.18 -40.63 -0.02
C LYS A 440 -35.94 -41.46 0.43
N PRO A 441 -35.72 -41.76 1.76
CA PRO A 441 -36.33 -41.25 3.03
C PRO A 441 -35.34 -41.03 4.24
N GLU A 442 -35.93 -40.86 5.44
CA GLU A 442 -35.42 -40.81 6.85
C GLU A 442 -34.99 -42.21 7.41
N PRO A 443 -34.63 -42.46 8.72
CA PRO A 443 -34.68 -41.66 9.97
C PRO A 443 -33.32 -41.63 10.75
N GLU A 444 -33.12 -41.43 12.08
CA GLU A 444 -33.90 -41.36 13.36
C GLU A 444 -33.06 -40.54 14.41
N SER A 445 -33.25 -40.37 15.74
CA SER A 445 -34.13 -40.86 16.84
C SER A 445 -34.03 -39.95 18.10
N ASP A 446 -35.02 -39.97 19.02
CA ASP A 446 -34.95 -40.02 20.52
C ASP A 446 -34.02 -39.11 21.39
N LEU A 447 -34.32 -38.73 22.67
CA LEU A 447 -35.58 -38.58 23.46
C LEU A 447 -35.28 -37.89 24.85
N ILE A 448 -36.30 -37.74 25.72
CA ILE A 448 -36.26 -37.52 27.20
C ILE A 448 -36.02 -36.06 27.72
N SER A 449 -36.31 -35.84 29.02
CA SER A 449 -36.99 -34.65 29.56
C SER A 449 -36.41 -34.04 30.86
N LYS A 450 -36.94 -32.86 31.26
CA LYS A 450 -36.67 -32.17 32.54
C LYS A 450 -37.66 -32.53 33.65
N PRO A 451 -37.29 -32.37 34.94
CA PRO A 451 -38.18 -32.01 36.04
C PRO A 451 -38.26 -30.48 36.31
N GLU A 452 -39.27 -30.03 37.04
CA GLU A 452 -39.44 -28.63 37.51
C GLU A 452 -39.18 -28.47 39.02
N SER A 453 -38.89 -27.23 39.44
CA SER A 453 -39.17 -26.74 40.80
C SER A 453 -39.41 -25.23 40.79
N LYS A 454 -40.48 -24.73 41.43
CA LYS A 454 -40.82 -23.30 41.51
C LYS A 454 -40.60 -22.74 42.92
N SER A 455 -40.13 -21.50 43.01
CA SER A 455 -40.33 -20.60 44.14
C SER A 455 -40.25 -19.15 43.65
N GLU A 456 -41.09 -18.26 44.19
CA GLU A 456 -41.24 -16.88 43.70
C GLU A 456 -40.41 -15.87 44.52
N SER A 457 -39.77 -14.92 43.84
CA SER A 457 -39.49 -13.58 44.39
C SER A 457 -39.40 -12.58 43.24
N LYS A 458 -39.92 -11.35 43.43
CA LYS A 458 -40.03 -10.34 42.38
C LYS A 458 -38.88 -9.35 42.47
N ASP A 459 -38.07 -9.29 41.42
CA ASP A 459 -37.39 -8.06 40.98
C ASP A 459 -37.29 -8.10 39.45
N VAL A 460 -37.92 -7.14 38.76
CA VAL A 460 -38.04 -7.18 37.29
C VAL A 460 -36.89 -6.41 36.64
N ALA A 461 -35.74 -7.08 36.52
CA ALA A 461 -34.85 -6.84 35.39
C ALA A 461 -35.47 -7.51 34.13
N GLU A 462 -35.33 -6.90 32.94
CA GLU A 462 -35.51 -7.66 31.69
C GLU A 462 -34.36 -8.66 31.57
N GLU A 463 -34.58 -9.90 32.01
CA GLU A 463 -33.58 -10.96 31.89
C GLU A 463 -33.37 -11.31 30.41
N LEU A 464 -32.14 -11.12 29.93
CA LEU A 464 -31.79 -11.30 28.52
C LEU A 464 -31.72 -12.79 28.18
N ASP A 465 -32.80 -13.33 27.63
CA ASP A 465 -32.91 -14.73 27.22
C ASP A 465 -32.04 -15.02 25.97
N GLN A 466 -30.75 -15.22 26.23
CA GLN A 466 -29.77 -15.70 25.27
C GLN A 466 -30.10 -17.12 24.77
N SER A 467 -30.86 -17.91 25.54
CA SER A 467 -31.18 -19.30 25.18
C SER A 467 -32.08 -19.42 23.95
N LYS A 468 -32.79 -18.34 23.58
CA LYS A 468 -33.54 -18.25 22.32
C LYS A 468 -32.65 -18.05 21.08
N ILE A 469 -31.57 -17.27 21.18
CA ILE A 469 -30.65 -17.03 20.04
C ILE A 469 -30.04 -18.37 19.58
N TYR A 470 -29.58 -19.18 20.53
CA TYR A 470 -28.99 -20.51 20.27
C TYR A 470 -30.01 -21.61 19.92
N ARG A 471 -31.31 -21.27 19.78
CA ARG A 471 -32.39 -22.23 19.47
C ARG A 471 -33.24 -21.87 18.26
N ALA A 472 -32.99 -20.72 17.63
CA ALA A 472 -33.66 -20.33 16.39
C ALA A 472 -33.42 -21.39 15.28
N LYS A 473 -34.50 -21.86 14.67
CA LYS A 473 -34.49 -22.84 13.58
C LYS A 473 -34.53 -22.19 12.19
N THR A 474 -34.95 -20.93 12.12
CA THR A 474 -35.00 -20.15 10.87
C THR A 474 -34.22 -18.84 11.01
N THR A 475 -33.85 -18.24 9.88
CA THR A 475 -33.15 -16.94 9.88
C THR A 475 -34.02 -15.82 10.44
N ASP A 476 -35.34 -15.84 10.18
CA ASP A 476 -36.28 -14.86 10.76
C ASP A 476 -36.37 -14.97 12.29
N GLU A 477 -36.42 -16.19 12.84
CA GLU A 477 -36.36 -16.41 14.29
C GLU A 477 -35.04 -15.89 14.89
N HIS A 478 -33.91 -16.07 14.20
CA HIS A 478 -32.60 -15.60 14.65
C HIS A 478 -32.50 -14.07 14.64
N LEU A 479 -33.02 -13.43 13.59
CA LEU A 479 -33.08 -11.97 13.47
C LEU A 479 -33.98 -11.37 14.55
N GLU A 480 -35.19 -11.91 14.77
CA GLU A 480 -36.06 -11.41 15.85
C GLU A 480 -35.48 -11.69 17.25
N ALA A 481 -34.88 -12.87 17.50
CA ALA A 481 -34.21 -13.16 18.77
C ALA A 481 -33.03 -12.20 19.04
N THR A 482 -32.29 -11.82 18.00
CA THR A 482 -31.21 -10.84 18.08
C THR A 482 -31.76 -9.44 18.38
N ILE A 483 -32.77 -8.97 17.64
CA ILE A 483 -33.42 -7.67 17.86
C ILE A 483 -33.98 -7.57 19.28
N ASN A 484 -34.61 -8.64 19.79
CA ASN A 484 -35.16 -8.67 21.15
C ASN A 484 -34.07 -8.62 22.25
N ASN A 485 -32.85 -9.10 21.98
CA ASN A 485 -31.71 -9.01 22.90
C ASN A 485 -30.92 -7.69 22.81
N LEU A 486 -31.32 -6.74 21.95
CA LEU A 486 -30.72 -5.41 21.91
C LEU A 486 -31.10 -4.56 23.15
N PRO A 487 -30.24 -3.62 23.58
CA PRO A 487 -30.56 -2.61 24.59
C PRO A 487 -31.82 -1.81 24.20
N ILE A 488 -32.63 -1.40 25.17
CA ILE A 488 -33.99 -0.85 24.93
C ILE A 488 -33.99 0.32 23.93
N SER A 489 -33.01 1.24 23.99
CA SER A 489 -32.90 2.36 23.04
C SER A 489 -32.61 1.89 21.61
N VAL A 490 -31.73 0.90 21.44
CA VAL A 490 -31.42 0.29 20.13
C VAL A 490 -32.63 -0.49 19.62
N ARG A 491 -33.22 -1.34 20.46
CA ARG A 491 -34.44 -2.12 20.18
C ARG A 491 -35.59 -1.22 19.72
N LYS A 492 -35.77 -0.05 20.35
CA LYS A 492 -36.79 0.96 19.98
C LYS A 492 -36.48 1.72 18.70
N SER A 493 -35.20 1.87 18.30
CA SER A 493 -34.85 2.43 16.98
C SER A 493 -35.14 1.40 15.89
N VAL A 494 -34.58 0.19 16.02
CA VAL A 494 -34.74 -0.89 15.04
C VAL A 494 -36.22 -1.26 14.83
N LYS A 495 -37.03 -1.35 15.90
CA LYS A 495 -38.48 -1.62 15.77
C LYS A 495 -39.32 -0.40 15.32
N ARG A 496 -38.74 0.80 15.20
CA ARG A 496 -39.41 1.98 14.60
C ARG A 496 -39.32 1.95 13.07
N VAL A 497 -38.26 1.36 12.52
CA VAL A 497 -38.18 0.98 11.10
C VAL A 497 -39.20 -0.14 10.85
N SER A 498 -40.34 0.24 10.28
CA SER A 498 -41.56 -0.58 10.39
C SER A 498 -41.56 -1.83 9.49
N LYS A 499 -42.49 -2.75 9.78
CA LYS A 499 -42.70 -4.12 9.26
C LYS A 499 -42.73 -4.38 7.73
N LYS A 500 -42.29 -3.44 6.87
CA LYS A 500 -42.20 -3.64 5.41
C LYS A 500 -40.78 -3.52 4.81
N ASN A 501 -39.83 -2.90 5.51
CA ASN A 501 -38.52 -2.55 4.93
C ASN A 501 -37.32 -3.22 5.62
N TRP A 502 -37.50 -4.42 6.19
CA TRP A 502 -36.40 -5.11 6.89
C TRP A 502 -35.21 -5.46 5.98
N GLU A 503 -35.38 -5.50 4.66
CA GLU A 503 -34.32 -5.88 3.72
C GLU A 503 -33.29 -4.78 3.45
N HIS A 504 -33.57 -3.52 3.80
CA HIS A 504 -32.72 -2.37 3.47
C HIS A 504 -32.03 -1.75 4.70
N LEU A 505 -30.76 -1.40 4.51
CA LEU A 505 -29.85 -0.88 5.53
C LEU A 505 -30.06 0.64 5.75
N GLU A 506 -30.92 1.03 6.70
CA GLU A 506 -31.15 2.45 6.98
C GLU A 506 -30.02 3.16 7.75
N LEU A 507 -29.73 4.41 7.37
CA LEU A 507 -28.80 5.33 8.06
C LEU A 507 -29.12 5.54 9.56
N SER A 508 -30.40 5.36 9.94
CA SER A 508 -30.95 5.56 11.28
C SER A 508 -30.44 4.55 12.31
N ILE A 509 -29.85 3.44 11.85
CA ILE A 509 -29.38 2.32 12.67
C ILE A 509 -28.37 2.72 13.77
N THR A 510 -27.60 3.79 13.55
CA THR A 510 -26.59 4.29 14.51
C THR A 510 -27.08 5.44 15.40
N ASP A 511 -28.30 5.97 15.21
CA ASP A 511 -28.82 7.07 16.03
C ASP A 511 -28.79 6.79 17.55
N PRO A 512 -29.10 5.57 18.04
CA PRO A 512 -28.94 5.21 19.45
C PRO A 512 -27.51 5.36 19.99
N LEU A 513 -26.50 5.25 19.12
CA LEU A 513 -25.08 5.47 19.47
C LEU A 513 -24.80 6.98 19.59
N LYS A 514 -25.31 7.80 18.66
CA LYS A 514 -25.23 9.27 18.73
C LYS A 514 -25.87 9.78 20.03
N ASP A 515 -27.07 9.30 20.35
CA ASP A 515 -27.84 9.66 21.54
C ASP A 515 -27.09 9.35 22.85
N ILE A 516 -26.50 8.16 22.99
CA ILE A 516 -25.78 7.80 24.23
C ILE A 516 -24.42 8.50 24.33
N LEU A 517 -23.72 8.73 23.21
CA LEU A 517 -22.49 9.52 23.19
C LEU A 517 -22.75 10.97 23.63
N GLN A 518 -23.76 11.63 23.06
CA GLN A 518 -24.14 12.99 23.46
C GLN A 518 -24.55 13.03 24.94
N ARG A 519 -25.36 12.06 25.40
CA ARG A 519 -25.81 11.96 26.81
C ARG A 519 -24.67 11.76 27.81
N LYS A 520 -23.66 10.95 27.50
CA LYS A 520 -22.51 10.71 28.39
C LYS A 520 -21.45 11.81 28.35
N THR A 521 -21.24 12.42 27.18
CA THR A 521 -20.11 13.33 26.98
C THR A 521 -20.50 14.80 27.11
N GLY A 522 -21.74 15.17 26.78
CA GLY A 522 -22.23 16.55 26.68
C GLY A 522 -21.89 17.24 25.36
N LEU A 523 -21.18 16.56 24.45
CA LEU A 523 -20.70 17.11 23.18
C LEU A 523 -21.78 17.06 22.09
N THR A 524 -21.81 18.05 21.21
CA THR A 524 -22.64 18.01 20.00
C THR A 524 -22.08 17.03 18.97
N HIS A 525 -22.91 16.60 18.01
CA HIS A 525 -22.53 15.64 16.97
C HIS A 525 -21.27 16.05 16.18
N ASN A 526 -21.12 17.35 15.86
CA ASN A 526 -19.96 17.89 15.15
C ASN A 526 -18.68 17.92 16.02
N GLU A 527 -18.81 18.04 17.34
CA GLU A 527 -17.67 18.00 18.26
C GLU A 527 -17.21 16.56 18.50
N ILE A 528 -18.15 15.61 18.61
CA ILE A 528 -17.83 14.17 18.67
C ILE A 528 -17.10 13.73 17.39
N LEU A 529 -17.63 14.13 16.23
CA LEU A 529 -17.02 13.92 14.91
C LEU A 529 -15.58 14.45 14.88
N LYS A 530 -15.38 15.70 15.30
CA LYS A 530 -14.07 16.33 15.28
C LYS A 530 -13.09 15.70 16.26
N LEU A 531 -13.49 15.44 17.51
CA LEU A 531 -12.63 14.83 18.53
C LEU A 531 -12.27 13.37 18.23
N THR A 532 -13.14 12.62 17.54
CA THR A 532 -12.80 11.28 17.03
C THR A 532 -11.85 11.37 15.82
N GLN A 533 -12.00 12.36 14.94
CA GLN A 533 -11.07 12.62 13.83
C GLN A 533 -9.69 13.14 14.30
N ASP A 534 -9.61 13.91 15.39
CA ASP A 534 -8.36 14.37 16.01
C ASP A 534 -7.59 13.25 16.74
N ALA A 535 -8.16 12.04 16.87
CA ALA A 535 -7.48 10.84 17.41
C ALA A 535 -6.69 10.04 16.35
N TYR A 536 -6.59 10.52 15.11
CA TYR A 536 -5.99 9.79 13.99
C TYR A 536 -4.52 10.13 13.72
N GLY A 537 -3.74 9.07 13.46
CA GLY A 537 -2.68 9.10 12.46
C GLY A 537 -3.07 8.23 11.26
N TRP A 538 -2.71 8.61 10.03
CA TRP A 538 -3.07 7.90 8.78
C TRP A 538 -2.53 6.46 8.62
N ARG A 539 -1.88 5.90 9.65
CA ARG A 539 -1.32 4.54 9.69
C ARG A 539 -1.44 3.85 11.05
N ASP A 540 -1.85 4.57 12.10
CA ASP A 540 -1.79 4.10 13.48
C ASP A 540 -2.71 4.95 14.37
N VAL A 541 -3.29 4.33 15.40
CA VAL A 541 -4.06 5.02 16.45
C VAL A 541 -3.09 5.74 17.40
N ASN A 542 -2.53 6.85 16.92
CA ASN A 542 -1.62 7.70 17.65
C ASN A 542 -2.40 8.65 18.58
N ILE A 543 -2.17 8.52 19.89
CA ILE A 543 -2.53 9.55 20.85
C ILE A 543 -1.67 10.79 20.54
N LEU A 544 -2.24 11.81 19.90
CA LEU A 544 -1.59 13.12 19.80
C LEU A 544 -1.28 13.61 21.21
N LYS A 545 -0.05 14.05 21.48
CA LYS A 545 0.39 14.43 22.83
C LYS A 545 -0.50 15.53 23.44
N GLY A 546 -1.42 15.12 24.32
CA GLY A 546 -2.40 15.98 25.00
C GLY A 546 -3.86 15.56 24.77
N SER A 547 -4.17 14.86 23.68
CA SER A 547 -5.54 14.43 23.34
C SER A 547 -5.92 13.14 24.08
N LYS A 548 -6.62 13.25 25.21
CA LYS A 548 -7.27 12.08 25.84
C LYS A 548 -8.45 11.59 25.00
N SER A 549 -8.74 10.29 25.07
CA SER A 549 -10.00 9.75 24.54
C SER A 549 -11.19 10.35 25.30
N ILE A 550 -12.35 10.47 24.66
CA ILE A 550 -13.57 11.03 25.27
C ILE A 550 -14.15 10.06 26.32
N LEU A 551 -13.91 8.76 26.15
CA LEU A 551 -14.46 7.68 26.98
C LEU A 551 -13.38 6.66 27.37
N ALA A 552 -13.48 6.14 28.58
CA ALA A 552 -12.60 5.11 29.14
C ALA A 552 -13.36 3.80 29.37
N ILE A 553 -12.87 2.70 28.79
CA ILE A 553 -13.23 1.34 29.24
C ILE A 553 -12.35 0.93 30.42
N ASP A 554 -11.09 1.39 30.44
CA ASP A 554 -10.16 1.22 31.55
C ASP A 554 -9.30 2.48 31.63
N LYS A 555 -9.51 3.34 32.64
CA LYS A 555 -8.81 4.63 32.79
C LYS A 555 -7.28 4.53 32.74
N ASN A 556 -6.71 3.36 33.02
CA ASN A 556 -5.26 3.10 33.03
C ASN A 556 -4.69 2.64 31.67
N LYS A 557 -5.52 2.55 30.61
CA LYS A 557 -5.13 2.01 29.30
C LYS A 557 -5.49 2.98 28.17
N GLU A 558 -4.85 4.15 28.16
CA GLU A 558 -5.13 5.23 27.19
C GLU A 558 -5.16 4.74 25.73
N ILE A 559 -4.22 3.87 25.30
CA ILE A 559 -4.19 3.30 23.94
C ILE A 559 -5.43 2.42 23.64
N ARG A 560 -5.93 1.67 24.63
CA ARG A 560 -7.17 0.86 24.51
C ARG A 560 -8.38 1.78 24.34
N ASN A 561 -8.41 2.89 25.05
CA ASN A 561 -9.50 3.87 25.02
C ASN A 561 -9.48 4.72 23.75
N ALA A 562 -8.31 4.99 23.18
CA ALA A 562 -8.18 5.60 21.85
C ALA A 562 -8.69 4.64 20.76
N ARG A 563 -8.29 3.36 20.80
CA ARG A 563 -8.81 2.32 19.89
C ARG A 563 -10.33 2.12 20.01
N PHE A 564 -10.88 2.25 21.21
CA PHE A 564 -12.33 2.24 21.43
C PHE A 564 -13.05 3.43 20.77
N GLY A 565 -12.51 4.65 20.87
CA GLY A 565 -13.02 5.81 20.15
C GLY A 565 -13.01 5.62 18.63
N VAL A 566 -11.94 5.02 18.09
CA VAL A 566 -11.83 4.69 16.65
C VAL A 566 -12.84 3.62 16.23
N LEU A 567 -13.11 2.58 17.04
CA LEU A 567 -14.15 1.58 16.76
C LEU A 567 -15.54 2.23 16.64
N ILE A 568 -15.89 3.12 17.58
CA ILE A 568 -17.16 3.86 17.56
C ILE A 568 -17.26 4.69 16.27
N TYR A 569 -16.21 5.45 15.94
CA TYR A 569 -16.22 6.29 14.75
C TYR A 569 -16.29 5.48 13.46
N ALA A 570 -15.42 4.50 13.26
CA ALA A 570 -15.34 3.73 12.02
C ALA A 570 -16.64 3.00 11.72
N PHE A 571 -17.30 2.45 12.76
CA PHE A 571 -18.61 1.83 12.61
C PHE A 571 -19.69 2.87 12.29
N HIS A 572 -19.71 4.02 12.97
CA HIS A 572 -20.64 5.11 12.66
C HIS A 572 -20.47 5.66 11.24
N ASP A 573 -19.22 5.88 10.79
CA ASP A 573 -18.88 6.39 9.47
C ASP A 573 -19.35 5.44 8.36
N LEU A 574 -19.07 4.15 8.51
CA LEU A 574 -19.48 3.08 7.59
C LEU A 574 -20.99 3.03 7.31
N PHE A 575 -21.84 3.38 8.30
CA PHE A 575 -23.30 3.31 8.17
C PHE A 575 -24.01 4.66 8.04
N VAL A 576 -23.33 5.80 8.23
CA VAL A 576 -23.93 7.15 8.14
C VAL A 576 -23.34 7.99 7.01
N ASN A 577 -22.07 7.76 6.65
CA ASN A 577 -21.33 8.63 5.74
C ASN A 577 -21.45 8.22 4.25
N LEU A 578 -22.27 7.19 3.97
CA LEU A 578 -22.53 6.60 2.65
C LEU A 578 -22.83 7.64 1.57
N TYR A 579 -23.79 8.53 1.81
CA TYR A 579 -24.21 9.57 0.85
C TYR A 579 -23.26 10.77 0.73
N LYS A 580 -22.12 10.77 1.43
CA LYS A 580 -21.21 11.92 1.53
C LYS A 580 -19.94 11.78 0.70
N HIS A 581 -19.53 10.54 0.42
CA HIS A 581 -18.30 10.25 -0.33
C HIS A 581 -18.54 9.72 -1.75
N GLU A 582 -19.70 9.11 -2.04
CA GLU A 582 -20.03 8.60 -3.39
C GLU A 582 -21.35 9.19 -3.93
N ARG A 583 -21.30 10.43 -4.42
CA ARG A 583 -22.40 11.01 -5.21
C ARG A 583 -22.51 10.31 -6.57
N GLY A 584 -23.35 9.29 -6.65
CA GLY A 584 -23.70 8.59 -7.90
C GLY A 584 -23.66 7.07 -7.85
N ASN A 585 -23.16 6.47 -6.77
CA ASN A 585 -23.17 5.02 -6.54
C ASN A 585 -24.10 4.69 -5.37
N ASP A 586 -25.40 4.97 -5.51
CA ASP A 586 -26.41 4.63 -4.51
C ASP A 586 -26.72 3.12 -4.54
N SER A 587 -25.77 2.29 -4.06
CA SER A 587 -26.02 0.88 -3.67
C SER A 587 -24.82 0.26 -2.95
N PHE A 588 -25.06 -0.48 -1.86
CA PHE A 588 -24.12 -1.52 -1.45
C PHE A 588 -24.38 -2.72 -2.36
N LYS A 589 -23.92 -2.65 -3.63
CA LYS A 589 -24.33 -3.64 -4.64
C LYS A 589 -24.10 -5.09 -4.19
N TRP A 590 -22.98 -5.39 -3.53
CA TRP A 590 -22.69 -6.74 -3.02
C TRP A 590 -23.69 -7.22 -1.95
N TYR A 591 -24.32 -6.32 -1.20
CA TYR A 591 -25.37 -6.60 -0.20
C TYR A 591 -26.74 -6.74 -0.88
N GLU A 592 -27.01 -5.91 -1.90
CA GLU A 592 -28.27 -5.94 -2.67
C GLU A 592 -28.35 -7.17 -3.57
N ASP A 593 -27.21 -7.64 -4.09
CA ASP A 593 -27.07 -8.89 -4.86
C ASP A 593 -27.17 -10.17 -3.98
N LEU A 594 -27.15 -10.07 -2.63
CA LEU A 594 -27.34 -11.22 -1.72
C LEU A 594 -28.78 -11.74 -1.77
N CYS A 595 -28.98 -13.02 -1.47
CA CYS A 595 -30.32 -13.56 -1.26
C CYS A 595 -30.94 -13.06 0.07
N GLU A 596 -32.27 -13.11 0.17
CA GLU A 596 -33.04 -12.60 1.33
C GLU A 596 -32.54 -13.18 2.67
N GLU A 597 -32.24 -14.48 2.70
CA GLU A 597 -31.70 -15.19 3.88
C GLU A 597 -30.32 -14.66 4.31
N GLU A 598 -29.43 -14.39 3.36
CA GLU A 598 -28.10 -13.85 3.66
C GLU A 598 -28.18 -12.39 4.13
N ARG A 599 -29.05 -11.57 3.52
CA ARG A 599 -29.34 -10.20 3.97
C ARG A 599 -29.83 -10.18 5.42
N LYS A 600 -30.82 -11.03 5.76
CA LYS A 600 -31.35 -11.13 7.13
C LYS A 600 -30.30 -11.55 8.18
N ARG A 601 -29.38 -12.46 7.83
CA ARG A 601 -28.26 -12.87 8.72
C ARG A 601 -27.30 -11.73 8.97
N LEU A 602 -26.86 -11.07 7.90
CA LEU A 602 -25.94 -9.94 7.98
C LEU A 602 -26.56 -8.75 8.75
N LEU A 603 -27.86 -8.50 8.60
CA LEU A 603 -28.60 -7.53 9.43
C LEU A 603 -28.58 -7.91 10.92
N ALA A 604 -28.74 -9.19 11.27
CA ALA A 604 -28.62 -9.63 12.66
C ALA A 604 -27.20 -9.35 13.21
N GLU A 605 -26.15 -9.63 12.44
CA GLU A 605 -24.75 -9.33 12.82
C GLU A 605 -24.51 -7.82 13.01
N ILE A 606 -25.03 -6.99 12.10
CA ILE A 606 -24.93 -5.52 12.20
C ILE A 606 -25.69 -5.01 13.43
N TYR A 607 -26.92 -5.46 13.66
CA TYR A 607 -27.71 -5.10 14.85
C TYR A 607 -27.02 -5.55 16.15
N ALA A 608 -26.49 -6.78 16.18
CA ALA A 608 -25.73 -7.29 17.33
C ALA A 608 -24.49 -6.43 17.60
N THR A 609 -23.80 -5.97 16.56
CA THR A 609 -22.61 -5.09 16.69
C THR A 609 -22.99 -3.69 17.17
N VAL A 610 -24.10 -3.11 16.71
CA VAL A 610 -24.66 -1.87 17.29
C VAL A 610 -25.01 -2.07 18.77
N GLY A 611 -25.62 -3.20 19.12
CA GLY A 611 -25.93 -3.57 20.50
C GLY A 611 -24.69 -3.68 21.38
N LEU A 612 -23.60 -4.27 20.86
CA LEU A 612 -22.30 -4.35 21.53
C LEU A 612 -21.69 -2.96 21.73
N ILE A 613 -21.60 -2.14 20.69
CA ILE A 613 -21.01 -0.78 20.76
C ILE A 613 -21.82 0.10 21.73
N TYR A 614 -23.16 0.02 21.70
CA TYR A 614 -24.02 0.71 22.66
C TYR A 614 -23.69 0.30 24.10
N ARG A 615 -23.60 -1.01 24.39
CA ARG A 615 -23.25 -1.54 25.72
C ARG A 615 -21.85 -1.12 26.17
N LEU A 616 -20.87 -1.09 25.26
CA LEU A 616 -19.52 -0.62 25.57
C LEU A 616 -19.50 0.87 25.91
N ILE A 617 -20.25 1.72 25.18
CA ILE A 617 -20.41 3.13 25.53
C ILE A 617 -21.13 3.26 26.87
N GLU A 618 -22.21 2.52 27.10
CA GLU A 618 -23.02 2.52 28.32
C GLU A 618 -22.20 2.19 29.58
N ASN A 619 -21.25 1.24 29.47
CA ASN A 619 -20.37 0.84 30.57
C ASN A 619 -19.03 1.61 30.61
N SER A 620 -18.73 2.47 29.64
CA SER A 620 -17.54 3.33 29.66
C SER A 620 -17.74 4.57 30.54
N GLU A 621 -16.66 5.02 31.19
CA GLU A 621 -16.63 6.26 31.97
C GLU A 621 -16.26 7.46 31.08
N LYS A 622 -16.70 8.66 31.46
CA LYS A 622 -16.14 9.90 30.88
C LYS A 622 -14.74 10.16 31.46
N TYR A 623 -13.83 10.62 30.61
CA TYR A 623 -12.43 10.95 30.95
C TYR A 623 -12.24 12.36 31.53
#